data_AF-A0AAE4DS21-F1
#
_entry.id   AF-A0AAE4DS21-F1
#
_cell.length_a   1.000
_cell.length_b   1.000
_cell.length_c   1.000
_cell.angle_alpha   90.00
_cell.angle_beta   90.00
_cell.angle_gamma   90.00
#
_symmetry.space_group_name_H-M   'P 1'
#
loop_
_entity.id
_entity.type
_entity.pdbx_description
1 polymer ?
#
loop_
_entity_poly.entity_id
_entity_poly.type
_entity_poly.pdbx_seq_one_letter_code
_entity_poly.pdbx_strand_id
1 'polypeptide(L)'
;MRGYAWCELRGPVRLLVWAIASVLIGLLLAGALVRPLRLENGEMLMEAGRLEARIGPLRATVCQHKAIPITSPPEPFSPLAFNARGARLVRWTPGAGGGELVLTAEWMAIPALFPALAQHGVRVSAFSITSDHPTRRVLQMEIGDAK
;
A
#
# COMPACT_ATOMS: atom_id res chain seq x y z
N MET A 1 53.57 42.43 23.98
CA MET A 1 52.92 43.07 22.82
C MET A 1 52.80 42.04 21.71
N ARG A 2 51.60 41.49 21.49
CA ARG A 2 51.34 40.49 20.44
C ARG A 2 51.16 41.23 19.12
N GLY A 3 52.27 41.47 18.43
CA GLY A 3 52.29 42.07 17.10
C GLY A 3 51.56 41.16 16.12
N TYR A 4 50.47 41.66 15.57
CA TYR A 4 49.65 40.99 14.59
C TYR A 4 50.50 40.72 13.34
N ALA A 5 50.86 39.46 13.11
CA ALA A 5 51.45 38.95 11.86
C ALA A 5 50.47 39.04 10.66
N TRP A 6 49.52 39.98 10.73
CA TRP A 6 48.39 40.12 9.84
C TRP A 6 48.70 41.03 8.63
N CYS A 7 49.76 41.84 8.70
CA CYS A 7 50.00 42.91 7.73
C CYS A 7 50.86 42.54 6.51
N GLU A 8 51.44 41.33 6.42
CA GLU A 8 52.20 40.90 5.23
C GLU A 8 51.42 39.99 4.26
N LEU A 9 50.18 39.60 4.59
CA LEU A 9 49.42 38.72 3.71
C LEU A 9 48.85 39.49 2.51
N ARG A 10 49.45 39.28 1.32
CA ARG A 10 49.00 39.73 -0.01
C ARG A 10 47.46 39.70 -0.11
N GLY A 11 46.86 40.81 -0.52
CA GLY A 11 45.41 41.01 -0.70
C GLY A 11 44.59 39.80 -1.20
N PRO A 12 45.02 39.04 -2.22
CA PRO A 12 44.27 37.87 -2.70
C PRO A 12 44.14 36.72 -1.68
N VAL A 13 45.11 36.56 -0.77
CA VAL A 13 45.08 35.48 0.23
C VAL A 13 43.96 35.71 1.25
N ARG A 14 43.69 36.97 1.60
CA ARG A 14 42.58 37.32 2.50
C ARG A 14 41.23 36.99 1.86
N LEU A 15 41.05 37.33 0.58
CA LEU A 15 39.81 37.01 -0.14
C LEU A 15 39.59 35.50 -0.24
N LEU A 16 40.65 34.73 -0.47
CA LEU A 16 40.59 33.27 -0.52
C LEU A 16 40.21 32.67 0.85
N VAL A 17 40.76 33.20 1.96
CA VAL A 17 40.38 32.80 3.32
C VAL A 17 38.92 33.13 3.62
N TRP A 18 38.44 34.32 3.25
CA TRP A 18 37.03 34.70 3.41
C TRP A 18 36.08 33.84 2.57
N ALA A 19 36.47 33.52 1.33
CA ALA A 19 35.69 32.63 0.48
C ALA A 19 35.59 31.22 1.09
N ILE A 20 36.70 30.64 1.54
CA ILE A 20 36.70 29.33 2.21
C ILE A 20 35.85 29.36 3.47
N ALA A 21 35.99 30.41 4.30
CA ALA A 21 35.17 30.56 5.51
C ALA A 21 33.67 30.62 5.18
N SER A 22 33.28 31.38 4.15
CA SER A 22 31.87 31.45 3.73
C SER A 22 31.34 30.11 3.20
N VAL A 23 32.15 29.36 2.46
CA VAL A 23 31.78 28.04 1.94
C VAL A 23 31.62 27.03 3.08
N LEU A 24 32.54 27.04 4.06
CA LEU A 24 32.44 26.20 5.25
C LEU A 24 31.19 26.52 6.07
N ILE A 25 30.90 27.81 6.27
CA ILE A 25 29.69 28.25 6.99
C ILE A 25 28.43 27.81 6.22
N GLY A 26 28.41 27.98 4.90
CA GLY A 26 27.30 27.53 4.04
C GLY A 26 27.07 26.03 4.13
N LEU A 27 28.14 25.21 4.11
CA LEU A 27 28.06 23.76 4.28
C LEU A 27 27.54 23.35 5.67
N LEU A 28 27.97 24.03 6.72
CA LEU A 28 27.50 23.78 8.08
C LEU A 28 26.01 24.14 8.23
N LEU A 29 25.57 25.27 7.67
CA LEU A 29 24.16 25.68 7.67
C LEU A 29 23.30 24.73 6.84
N ALA A 30 23.75 24.35 5.65
CA ALA A 30 23.05 23.39 4.81
C ALA A 30 22.94 22.02 5.49
N GLY A 31 24.03 21.54 6.11
CA GLY A 31 24.03 20.30 6.88
C GLY A 31 23.10 20.36 8.09
N ALA A 32 23.08 21.48 8.81
CA ALA A 32 22.18 21.70 9.94
C ALA A 32 20.70 21.75 9.52
N LEU A 33 20.40 22.27 8.33
CA LEU A 33 19.04 22.32 7.79
C LEU A 33 18.57 20.96 7.23
N VAL A 34 19.48 20.12 6.74
CA VAL A 34 19.17 18.76 6.26
C VAL A 34 19.06 17.74 7.40
N ARG A 35 19.70 17.99 8.55
CA ARG A 35 19.62 17.14 9.75
C ARG A 35 18.18 16.89 10.26
N PRO A 36 17.30 17.89 10.44
CA PRO A 36 15.92 17.64 10.89
C PRO A 36 15.17 16.72 9.91
N LEU A 37 15.28 17.00 8.60
CA LEU A 37 14.70 16.13 7.57
C LEU A 37 15.21 14.70 7.61
N ARG A 38 16.49 14.47 7.91
CA ARG A 38 17.05 13.11 8.04
C ARG A 38 16.56 12.39 9.28
N LEU A 39 16.32 13.10 10.38
CA LEU A 39 15.81 12.51 11.61
C LEU A 39 14.34 12.09 11.44
N GLU A 40 13.50 12.98 10.93
CA GLU A 40 12.08 12.70 10.65
C GLU A 40 11.92 11.55 9.65
N ASN A 41 12.71 11.55 8.57
CA ASN A 41 12.71 10.43 7.61
C ASN A 41 13.23 9.13 8.23
N GLY A 42 14.18 9.21 9.16
CA GLY A 42 14.69 8.04 9.88
C GLY A 42 13.62 7.38 10.74
N GLU A 43 12.83 8.18 11.46
CA GLU A 43 11.69 7.70 12.25
C GLU A 43 10.64 7.03 11.35
N MET A 44 10.25 7.68 10.25
CA MET A 44 9.29 7.10 9.30
C MET A 44 9.78 5.80 8.66
N LEU A 45 11.07 5.71 8.31
CA LEU A 45 11.66 4.49 7.76
C LEU A 45 11.70 3.35 8.79
N MET A 46 11.97 3.66 10.06
CA MET A 46 11.90 2.68 11.14
C MET A 46 10.46 2.19 11.38
N GLU A 47 9.49 3.09 11.35
CA GLU A 47 8.07 2.74 11.43
C GLU A 47 7.64 1.87 10.25
N ALA A 48 8.02 2.25 9.02
CA ALA A 48 7.75 1.48 7.82
C ALA A 48 8.35 0.07 7.91
N GLY A 49 9.61 -0.06 8.34
CA GLY A 49 10.25 -1.36 8.56
C GLY A 49 9.58 -2.19 9.65
N ARG A 50 9.06 -1.55 10.71
CA ARG A 50 8.30 -2.23 11.77
C ARG A 50 6.95 -2.75 11.28
N LEU A 51 6.24 -1.94 10.48
CA LEU A 51 4.99 -2.34 9.84
C LEU A 51 5.25 -3.49 8.86
N GLU A 52 6.31 -3.39 8.07
CA GLU A 52 6.71 -4.43 7.14
C GLU A 52 7.09 -5.74 7.86
N ALA A 53 7.83 -5.67 8.97
CA ALA A 53 8.15 -6.83 9.79
C ALA A 53 6.89 -7.48 10.42
N ARG A 54 5.88 -6.69 10.77
CA ARG A 54 4.58 -7.22 11.25
C ARG A 54 3.79 -7.90 10.14
N ILE A 55 3.83 -7.38 8.91
CA ILE A 55 3.03 -7.90 7.79
C ILE A 55 3.74 -9.05 7.05
N GLY A 56 5.07 -9.10 7.09
CA GLY A 56 5.90 -10.13 6.47
C GLY A 56 5.46 -11.58 6.74
N PRO A 57 5.28 -12.01 8.01
CA PRO A 57 4.86 -13.39 8.31
C PRO A 57 3.44 -13.71 7.82
N LEU A 58 2.55 -12.71 7.77
CA LEU A 58 1.20 -12.88 7.21
C LEU A 58 1.24 -13.03 5.69
N ARG A 59 2.12 -12.29 5.00
CA ARG A 59 2.29 -12.44 3.55
C ARG A 59 2.77 -13.84 3.17
N ALA A 60 3.73 -14.39 3.92
CA ALA A 60 4.23 -15.74 3.68
C ALA A 60 3.12 -16.79 3.82
N THR A 61 2.23 -16.65 4.80
CA THR A 61 1.11 -17.59 5.00
C THR A 61 0.01 -17.44 3.96
N VAL A 62 -0.29 -16.22 3.49
CA VAL A 62 -1.29 -16.00 2.42
C VAL A 62 -0.81 -16.53 1.06
N CYS A 63 0.46 -16.32 0.70
CA CYS A 63 1.04 -16.82 -0.56
C CYS A 63 1.19 -18.35 -0.59
N GLN A 64 1.16 -19.01 0.56
CA GLN A 64 1.20 -20.49 0.66
C GLN A 64 -0.15 -21.15 0.37
N HIS A 65 -1.24 -20.38 0.23
CA HIS A 65 -2.54 -20.94 -0.12
C HIS A 65 -2.50 -21.41 -1.58
N LYS A 66 -2.11 -22.67 -1.77
CA LYS A 66 -2.08 -23.34 -3.07
C LYS A 66 -3.46 -23.22 -3.71
N ALA A 67 -3.50 -22.77 -4.96
CA ALA A 67 -4.73 -22.74 -5.75
C ALA A 67 -5.36 -24.14 -5.71
N ILE A 68 -6.53 -24.23 -5.09
CA ILE A 68 -7.29 -25.49 -5.02
C ILE A 68 -7.77 -25.76 -6.44
N PRO A 69 -7.34 -26.85 -7.10
CA PRO A 69 -7.89 -27.21 -8.39
C PRO A 69 -9.38 -27.46 -8.21
N ILE A 70 -10.19 -26.71 -8.94
CA ILE A 70 -11.64 -26.84 -8.92
C ILE A 70 -11.97 -28.07 -9.77
N THR A 71 -12.06 -29.22 -9.10
CA THR A 71 -12.23 -30.54 -9.72
C THR A 71 -13.71 -30.86 -9.99
N SER A 72 -14.64 -30.04 -9.53
CA SER A 72 -16.08 -30.26 -9.72
C SER A 72 -16.62 -29.44 -10.91
N PRO A 73 -17.56 -30.00 -11.71
CA PRO A 73 -18.25 -29.22 -12.74
C PRO A 73 -18.91 -28.00 -12.08
N PRO A 74 -18.78 -26.79 -12.67
CA PRO A 74 -19.28 -25.58 -12.04
C PRO A 74 -20.79 -25.70 -11.84
N GLU A 75 -21.21 -25.63 -10.57
CA GLU A 75 -22.62 -25.52 -10.24
C GLU A 75 -23.16 -24.20 -10.84
N PRO A 76 -24.35 -24.19 -11.46
CA PRO A 76 -24.87 -23.00 -12.12
C PRO A 76 -24.85 -21.81 -11.17
N PHE A 77 -24.24 -20.70 -11.62
CA PHE A 77 -24.09 -19.50 -10.81
C PHE A 77 -25.45 -18.96 -10.38
N SER A 78 -25.66 -18.87 -9.07
CA SER A 78 -26.84 -18.24 -8.48
C SER A 78 -26.40 -17.09 -7.57
N PRO A 79 -26.77 -15.84 -7.88
CA PRO A 79 -26.44 -14.68 -7.05
C PRO A 79 -26.92 -14.80 -5.59
N LEU A 80 -28.00 -15.57 -5.36
CA LEU A 80 -28.57 -15.80 -4.04
C LEU A 80 -27.79 -16.83 -3.22
N ALA A 81 -26.96 -17.67 -3.84
CA ALA A 81 -26.14 -18.66 -3.14
C ALA A 81 -25.12 -18.01 -2.18
N PHE A 82 -24.77 -16.74 -2.41
CA PHE A 82 -23.85 -15.98 -1.58
C PHE A 82 -24.49 -15.43 -0.29
N ASN A 83 -25.83 -15.43 -0.19
CA ASN A 83 -26.54 -15.00 1.02
C ASN A 83 -26.27 -15.89 2.23
N ALA A 84 -25.96 -17.17 2.01
CA ALA A 84 -25.72 -18.14 3.08
C ALA A 84 -24.28 -18.09 3.63
N ARG A 85 -23.35 -17.39 2.96
CA ARG A 85 -21.90 -17.39 3.30
C ARG A 85 -21.45 -16.15 4.09
N GLY A 86 -22.36 -15.55 4.88
CA GLY A 86 -22.05 -14.32 5.64
C GLY A 86 -21.95 -13.06 4.79
N ALA A 87 -22.37 -13.13 3.53
CA ALA A 87 -22.61 -11.99 2.66
C ALA A 87 -24.11 -11.87 2.39
N ARG A 88 -24.57 -10.70 1.99
CA ARG A 88 -25.96 -10.45 1.56
C ARG A 88 -25.94 -9.72 0.24
N LEU A 89 -26.63 -10.25 -0.76
CA LEU A 89 -26.82 -9.63 -2.06
C LEU A 89 -27.56 -8.31 -1.90
N VAL A 90 -26.97 -7.23 -2.43
CA VAL A 90 -27.60 -5.91 -2.53
C VAL A 90 -28.11 -5.66 -3.93
N ARG A 91 -27.29 -5.95 -4.93
CA ARG A 91 -27.62 -5.71 -6.33
C ARG A 91 -26.93 -6.73 -7.22
N TRP A 92 -27.64 -7.16 -8.24
CA TRP A 92 -27.11 -7.95 -9.33
C TRP A 92 -27.55 -7.32 -10.65
N THR A 93 -26.60 -6.97 -11.50
CA THR A 93 -26.85 -6.41 -12.83
C THR A 93 -26.21 -7.33 -13.87
N PRO A 94 -26.98 -8.16 -14.59
CA PRO A 94 -26.42 -9.06 -15.60
C PRO A 94 -25.81 -8.26 -16.76
N GLY A 95 -24.68 -8.73 -17.28
CA GLY A 95 -23.96 -8.16 -18.43
C GLY A 95 -23.47 -9.24 -19.39
N ALA A 96 -22.99 -8.83 -20.57
CA ALA A 96 -22.66 -9.73 -21.69
C ALA A 96 -21.59 -10.81 -21.38
N GLY A 97 -20.86 -10.66 -20.29
CA GLY A 97 -19.84 -11.63 -19.86
C GLY A 97 -19.88 -11.95 -18.37
N GLY A 98 -20.99 -11.69 -17.66
CA GLY A 98 -21.08 -11.99 -16.23
C GLY A 98 -21.46 -10.84 -15.31
N GLY A 99 -21.51 -9.59 -15.78
CA GLY A 99 -22.22 -8.53 -15.07
C GLY A 99 -21.62 -8.09 -13.72
N GLU A 100 -22.35 -7.22 -13.03
CA GLU A 100 -21.95 -6.58 -11.79
C GLU A 100 -22.68 -7.19 -10.59
N LEU A 101 -21.91 -7.69 -9.63
CA LEU A 101 -22.40 -8.27 -8.39
C LEU A 101 -22.03 -7.38 -7.20
N VAL A 102 -23.03 -6.85 -6.51
CA VAL A 102 -22.86 -6.05 -5.29
C VAL A 102 -23.34 -6.86 -4.10
N LEU A 103 -22.40 -7.29 -3.28
CA LEU A 103 -22.63 -7.99 -2.02
C LEU A 103 -22.38 -7.06 -0.85
N THR A 104 -22.91 -7.42 0.30
CA THR A 104 -22.52 -6.79 1.55
C THR A 104 -22.20 -7.83 2.59
N ALA A 105 -20.99 -7.78 3.13
CA ALA A 105 -20.46 -8.77 4.05
C ALA A 105 -19.70 -8.09 5.19
N GLU A 106 -19.47 -8.85 6.25
CA GLU A 106 -18.47 -8.49 7.27
C GLU A 106 -17.07 -8.59 6.66
N TRP A 107 -16.13 -7.75 7.11
CA TRP A 107 -14.75 -7.76 6.57
C TRP A 107 -14.10 -9.14 6.60
N MET A 108 -14.33 -9.90 7.68
CA MET A 108 -13.78 -11.26 7.83
C MET A 108 -14.37 -12.28 6.85
N ALA A 109 -15.57 -12.03 6.31
CA ALA A 109 -16.22 -12.95 5.37
C ALA A 109 -15.80 -12.70 3.91
N ILE A 110 -15.31 -11.49 3.58
CA ILE A 110 -14.94 -11.11 2.21
C ILE A 110 -13.91 -12.07 1.57
N PRO A 111 -12.79 -12.43 2.22
CA PRO A 111 -11.78 -13.29 1.59
C PRO A 111 -12.33 -14.67 1.19
N ALA A 112 -13.31 -15.19 1.95
CA ALA A 112 -13.93 -16.50 1.68
C ALA A 112 -14.91 -16.48 0.49
N LEU A 113 -15.32 -15.30 0.02
CA LEU A 113 -16.22 -15.17 -1.14
C LEU A 113 -15.50 -15.47 -2.47
N PHE A 114 -14.21 -15.14 -2.60
CA PHE A 114 -13.47 -15.36 -3.84
C PHE A 114 -13.32 -16.84 -4.21
N PRO A 115 -12.95 -17.76 -3.29
CA PRO A 115 -12.95 -19.20 -3.57
C PRO A 115 -14.36 -19.72 -3.89
N ALA A 116 -15.39 -19.20 -3.22
CA ALA A 116 -16.78 -19.56 -3.47
C ALA A 116 -17.21 -19.18 -4.89
N LEU A 117 -16.85 -17.98 -5.35
CA LEU A 117 -17.11 -17.54 -6.73
C LEU A 117 -16.39 -18.42 -7.74
N ALA A 118 -15.12 -18.75 -7.49
CA ALA A 118 -14.37 -19.62 -8.37
C ALA A 118 -15.00 -21.03 -8.51
N GLN A 119 -15.57 -21.58 -7.43
CA GLN A 119 -16.30 -22.87 -7.47
C GLN A 119 -17.52 -22.86 -8.40
N HIS A 120 -18.17 -21.71 -8.55
CA HIS A 120 -19.30 -21.52 -9.47
C HIS A 120 -18.86 -21.14 -10.89
N GLY A 121 -17.58 -21.32 -11.24
CA GLY A 121 -17.04 -21.01 -12.56
C GLY A 121 -16.96 -19.51 -12.86
N VAL A 122 -17.06 -18.66 -11.83
CA VAL A 122 -17.04 -17.21 -11.97
C VAL A 122 -15.62 -16.67 -11.82
N ARG A 123 -15.16 -15.91 -12.82
CA ARG A 123 -13.91 -15.16 -12.74
C ARG A 123 -14.21 -13.72 -12.35
N VAL A 124 -13.52 -13.21 -11.32
CA VAL A 124 -13.64 -11.79 -10.92
C VAL A 124 -12.60 -10.99 -11.70
N SER A 125 -13.03 -10.08 -12.58
CA SER A 125 -12.13 -9.19 -13.35
C SER A 125 -11.72 -7.95 -12.57
N ALA A 126 -12.65 -7.40 -11.79
CA ALA A 126 -12.44 -6.24 -10.95
C ALA A 126 -13.28 -6.34 -9.67
N PHE A 127 -12.79 -5.74 -8.59
CA PHE A 127 -13.57 -5.58 -7.36
C PHE A 127 -13.35 -4.23 -6.69
N SER A 128 -14.37 -3.71 -6.02
CA SER A 128 -14.29 -2.52 -5.16
C SER A 128 -14.89 -2.84 -3.79
N ILE A 129 -14.27 -2.30 -2.73
CA ILE A 129 -14.74 -2.47 -1.35
C ILE A 129 -15.06 -1.10 -0.77
N THR A 130 -16.33 -0.88 -0.45
CA THR A 130 -16.81 0.35 0.19
C THR A 130 -17.29 0.07 1.60
N SER A 131 -17.03 0.98 2.54
CA SER A 131 -17.53 0.88 3.90
C SER A 131 -18.89 1.57 4.00
N ASP A 132 -19.95 0.79 4.18
CA ASP A 132 -21.32 1.30 4.36
C ASP A 132 -21.68 1.44 5.85
N HIS A 133 -21.10 0.60 6.71
CA HIS A 133 -21.28 0.63 8.17
C HIS A 133 -19.96 0.21 8.86
N PRO A 134 -19.71 0.49 10.16
CA PRO A 134 -18.51 0.06 10.88
C PRO A 134 -18.10 -1.41 10.66
N THR A 135 -19.07 -2.32 10.65
CA THR A 135 -18.84 -3.77 10.48
C THR A 135 -19.10 -4.25 9.05
N ARG A 136 -19.99 -3.54 8.34
CA ARG A 136 -20.55 -3.98 7.07
C ARG A 136 -19.87 -3.31 5.87
N ARG A 137 -19.44 -4.11 4.90
CA ARG A 137 -18.70 -3.69 3.70
C ARG A 137 -19.42 -4.12 2.44
N VAL A 138 -19.53 -3.21 1.49
CA VAL A 138 -20.10 -3.47 0.17
C VAL A 138 -18.97 -3.88 -0.76
N LEU A 139 -19.09 -5.07 -1.34
CA LEU A 139 -18.16 -5.65 -2.31
C LEU A 139 -18.84 -5.65 -3.68
N GLN A 140 -18.37 -4.80 -4.59
CA GLN A 140 -18.80 -4.77 -5.98
C GLN A 140 -17.79 -5.56 -6.79
N MET A 141 -18.26 -6.47 -7.64
CA MET A 141 -17.40 -7.30 -8.49
C MET A 141 -17.94 -7.30 -9.91
N GLU A 142 -17.04 -7.16 -10.87
CA GLU A 142 -17.31 -7.48 -12.25
C GLU A 142 -16.97 -8.96 -12.47
N ILE A 143 -17.96 -9.71 -12.94
CA ILE A 143 -17.84 -11.13 -13.23
C ILE A 143 -17.62 -11.29 -14.73
N GLY A 144 -16.58 -12.03 -15.08
CA GLY A 144 -16.20 -12.46 -16.42
C GLY A 144 -16.51 -13.94 -16.66
N ASP A 145 -16.83 -14.27 -17.91
CA ASP A 145 -17.09 -15.64 -18.36
C ASP A 145 -15.79 -16.45 -18.41
N ALA A 146 -15.84 -17.69 -17.92
CA ALA A 146 -14.71 -18.62 -17.99
C ALA A 146 -14.65 -19.22 -19.40
N LYS A 147 -13.92 -18.56 -20.30
CA LYS A 147 -13.62 -19.07 -21.64
C LYS A 147 -12.72 -20.31 -21.60
#